data_AF-A0A7W0X6V6-F1
#
_entry.id   AF-A0A7W0X6V6-F1
#
_cell.length_a   1.000
_cell.length_b   1.000
_cell.length_c   1.000
_cell.angle_alpha   90.00
_cell.angle_beta   90.00
_cell.angle_gamma   90.00
#
_symmetry.space_group_name_H-M   'P 1'
#
loop_
_entity.id
_entity.type
_entity.pdbx_description
1 polymer ?
#
loop_
_entity_poly.entity_id
_entity_poly.type
_entity_poly.pdbx_seq_one_letter_code
_entity_poly.pdbx_strand_id
1 'polypeptide(L)' 'DRCVSCHAQKPRHDGFAVAPKGLLLETPAQIIANAHKINEQTVVTRAMPIGNLTQMTDAERATLAAWIAAGAPAN' A
#
# COMPACT_ATOMS: atom_id res chain seq x y z
N ASP A 1 3.49 -6.74 -2.53
CA ASP A 1 4.20 -6.41 -3.79
C ASP A 1 3.84 -5.07 -4.40
N ARG A 2 2.55 -4.76 -4.66
CA ARG A 2 2.14 -3.50 -5.32
C ARG A 2 2.62 -2.23 -4.59
N CYS A 3 2.66 -2.25 -3.26
CA CYS A 3 3.06 -1.09 -2.44
C CYS A 3 4.58 -0.88 -2.44
N VAL A 4 5.35 -1.98 -2.45
CA VAL A 4 6.79 -1.97 -2.19
C VAL A 4 7.60 -1.39 -3.36
N SER A 5 7.02 -1.31 -4.56
CA SER A 5 7.67 -0.72 -5.72
C SER A 5 8.04 0.76 -5.49
N CYS A 6 7.18 1.49 -4.75
CA CYS A 6 7.39 2.90 -4.40
C CYS A 6 7.67 3.11 -2.90
N HIS A 7 7.11 2.28 -2.01
CA HIS A 7 7.20 2.44 -0.56
C HIS A 7 8.25 1.53 0.08
N ALA A 8 9.47 1.53 -0.47
CA ALA A 8 10.60 0.76 0.02
C ALA A 8 11.78 1.66 0.41
N GLN A 9 12.70 1.15 1.22
CA GLN A 9 13.95 1.82 1.56
C GLN A 9 14.77 2.08 0.29
N LYS A 10 14.68 1.15 -0.67
CA LYS A 10 15.20 1.30 -2.04
C LYS A 10 14.05 1.05 -3.02
N PRO A 11 13.27 2.07 -3.39
CA PRO A 11 12.21 1.93 -4.38
C PRO A 11 12.77 1.40 -5.71
N ARG A 12 11.95 0.64 -6.43
CA ARG A 12 12.30 0.09 -7.75
C ARG A 12 11.55 0.77 -8.88
N HIS A 13 10.53 1.57 -8.57
CA HIS A 13 9.78 2.30 -9.57
C HIS A 13 10.53 3.58 -9.97
N ASP A 14 10.70 3.77 -11.28
CA ASP A 14 11.34 4.97 -11.82
C ASP A 14 10.58 6.23 -11.36
N GLY A 15 11.34 7.27 -11.01
CA GLY A 15 10.79 8.52 -10.46
C GLY A 15 10.71 8.57 -8.93
N PHE A 16 11.03 7.48 -8.22
CA PHE A 16 11.13 7.46 -6.76
C PHE A 16 12.54 7.10 -6.29
N ALA A 17 13.31 8.12 -5.87
CA ALA A 17 14.62 7.89 -5.24
C ALA A 17 14.49 7.43 -3.77
N VAL A 18 13.37 7.78 -3.12
CA VAL A 18 13.04 7.43 -1.74
C VAL A 18 11.54 7.17 -1.62
N ALA A 19 11.14 6.45 -0.56
CA ALA A 19 9.73 6.22 -0.29
C ALA A 19 8.97 7.55 -0.10
N PRO A 20 7.85 7.77 -0.81
CA PRO A 20 7.04 8.96 -0.64
C PRO A 20 6.62 9.16 0.81
N LYS A 21 6.78 10.39 1.31
CA LYS A 21 6.48 10.77 2.70
C LYS A 21 7.25 9.95 3.75
N GLY A 22 8.34 9.28 3.37
CA GLY A 22 9.08 8.36 4.26
C GLY A 22 8.28 7.13 4.68
N LEU A 23 7.17 6.82 4.00
CA LEU A 23 6.31 5.69 4.34
C LEU A 23 6.88 4.40 3.76
N LEU A 24 7.45 3.56 4.62
CA LEU A 24 7.95 2.24 4.26
C LEU A 24 6.86 1.18 4.46
N LEU A 25 6.72 0.27 3.51
CA LEU A 25 5.73 -0.82 3.47
C LEU A 25 6.40 -2.13 2.98
N GLU A 26 7.64 -2.38 3.42
CA GLU A 26 8.45 -3.55 3.05
C GLU A 26 8.21 -4.76 3.95
N THR A 27 7.95 -4.51 5.22
CA THR A 27 7.77 -5.57 6.23
C THR A 27 6.30 -5.70 6.64
N PRO A 28 5.86 -6.89 7.07
CA PRO A 28 4.51 -7.06 7.63
C PRO A 28 4.22 -6.09 8.78
N ALA A 29 5.18 -5.88 9.68
CA ALA A 29 5.05 -4.95 10.80
C ALA A 29 4.79 -3.50 10.33
N GLN A 30 5.51 -3.03 9.30
CA GLN A 30 5.28 -1.71 8.71
C GLN A 30 3.90 -1.60 8.04
N ILE A 31 3.46 -2.65 7.33
CA ILE A 31 2.16 -2.67 6.66
C ILE A 31 1.03 -2.60 7.69
N ILE A 32 1.10 -3.43 8.73
CA ILE A 32 0.10 -3.46 9.82
C ILE A 32 0.07 -2.11 10.56
N ALA A 33 1.23 -1.57 10.92
CA ALA A 33 1.32 -0.27 11.59
C ALA A 33 0.73 0.89 10.76
N ASN A 34 0.62 0.72 9.44
CA ASN A 34 0.07 1.73 8.53
C ASN A 34 -1.25 1.31 7.87
N ALA A 35 -1.92 0.25 8.36
CA ALA A 35 -3.14 -0.30 7.76
C ALA A 35 -4.22 0.78 7.54
N HIS A 36 -4.42 1.67 8.51
CA HIS A 36 -5.38 2.78 8.38
C HIS A 36 -5.04 3.72 7.20
N LYS A 37 -3.76 4.11 7.04
CA LYS A 37 -3.33 4.96 5.92
C LYS A 37 -3.47 4.23 4.59
N ILE A 38 -3.15 2.94 4.56
CA ILE A 38 -3.32 2.10 3.37
C ILE A 38 -4.80 2.05 2.96
N ASN A 39 -5.72 1.90 3.92
CA ASN A 39 -7.16 1.92 3.68
C ASN A 39 -7.60 3.25 3.05
N GLU A 40 -7.26 4.36 3.70
CA GLU A 40 -7.64 5.70 3.25
C GLU A 40 -7.15 5.97 1.83
N GLN A 41 -5.90 5.66 1.53
CA GLN A 41 -5.29 5.98 0.24
C GLN A 41 -5.68 4.99 -0.87
N THR A 42 -5.85 3.71 -0.54
CA THR A 42 -6.06 2.65 -1.55
C THR A 42 -7.53 2.30 -1.69
N VAL A 43 -8.28 2.18 -0.60
CA VAL A 43 -9.67 1.72 -0.65
C VAL A 43 -10.63 2.90 -0.75
N VAL A 44 -10.50 3.87 0.15
CA VAL A 44 -11.46 4.98 0.31
C VAL A 44 -11.31 6.00 -0.81
N THR A 45 -10.15 6.66 -0.87
CA THR A 45 -9.89 7.75 -1.83
C THR A 45 -9.47 7.27 -3.20
N ARG A 46 -8.98 6.02 -3.29
CA ARG A 46 -8.38 5.44 -4.50
C ARG A 46 -7.24 6.28 -5.09
N ALA A 47 -6.61 7.11 -4.27
CA ALA A 47 -5.46 7.92 -4.68
C ALA A 47 -4.25 7.03 -5.00
N MET A 48 -4.11 5.89 -4.31
CA MET A 48 -3.06 4.91 -4.54
C MET A 48 -3.60 3.65 -5.22
N PRO A 49 -2.80 3.00 -6.09
CA PRO A 49 -1.55 3.52 -6.66
C PRO A 49 -1.80 4.78 -7.51
N ILE A 50 -0.83 5.71 -7.57
CA ILE A 50 -0.95 6.95 -8.36
C ILE A 50 -1.40 6.60 -9.77
N GLY A 51 -2.49 7.19 -10.25
CA GLY A 51 -3.01 6.93 -11.60
C GLY A 51 -3.30 5.45 -11.90
N ASN A 52 -3.48 4.62 -10.86
CA ASN A 52 -3.54 3.17 -10.96
C ASN A 52 -2.34 2.54 -11.69
N LEU A 53 -1.13 3.08 -11.51
CA LEU A 53 0.10 2.64 -12.19
C LEU A 53 0.35 1.13 -12.12
N THR A 54 0.03 0.49 -11.00
CA THR A 54 0.23 -0.95 -10.89
C THR A 54 -0.88 -1.76 -11.54
N GLN A 55 -1.96 -1.16 -12.06
CA GLN A 55 -3.17 -1.86 -12.52
C GLN A 55 -3.83 -2.66 -11.38
N MET A 56 -4.07 -2.01 -10.24
CA MET A 56 -4.79 -2.63 -9.13
C MET A 56 -6.28 -2.72 -9.46
N THR A 57 -6.84 -3.92 -9.33
CA THR A 57 -8.24 -4.22 -9.62
C THR A 57 -9.15 -3.93 -8.42
N ASP A 58 -10.46 -3.81 -8.67
CA ASP A 58 -11.44 -3.66 -7.61
C ASP A 58 -11.50 -4.90 -6.70
N ALA A 59 -11.27 -6.10 -7.25
CA ALA A 59 -11.19 -7.33 -6.47
C ALA A 59 -10.01 -7.32 -5.49
N GLU A 60 -8.83 -6.84 -5.92
CA GLU A 60 -7.68 -6.69 -5.04
C GLU A 60 -7.92 -5.65 -3.94
N ARG A 61 -8.61 -4.54 -4.25
CA ARG A 61 -9.02 -3.54 -3.25
C ARG A 61 -10.02 -4.11 -2.26
N ALA A 62 -10.96 -4.94 -2.71
CA ALA A 62 -11.93 -5.61 -1.83
C ALA A 62 -11.22 -6.58 -0.87
N THR A 63 -10.26 -7.37 -1.36
CA THR A 63 -9.43 -8.24 -0.51
C THR A 63 -8.65 -7.43 0.53
N LEU A 64 -8.05 -6.31 0.12
CA LEU A 64 -7.33 -5.41 1.02
C LEU A 64 -8.27 -4.81 2.07
N ALA A 65 -9.45 -4.34 1.67
CA ALA A 65 -10.45 -3.77 2.56
C ALA A 65 -10.93 -4.79 3.60
N ALA A 66 -11.18 -6.03 3.19
CA ALA A 66 -11.57 -7.11 4.09
C ALA A 66 -10.48 -7.43 5.12
N TRP A 67 -9.23 -7.53 4.69
CA TRP A 67 -8.10 -7.76 5.60
C TRP A 67 -7.94 -6.61 6.62
N ILE A 68 -8.09 -5.36 6.19
CA ILE A 68 -8.04 -4.19 7.08
C ILE A 68 -9.22 -4.19 8.06
N ALA A 69 -10.43 -4.47 7.59
CA ALA A 69 -11.64 -4.52 8.43
C ALA A 69 -11.57 -5.63 9.49
N ALA A 70 -10.85 -6.72 9.20
CA ALA A 70 -10.56 -7.79 10.15
C ALA A 70 -9.47 -7.43 11.18
N GLY A 71 -8.99 -6.18 11.20
CA GLY A 71 -7.98 -5.72 12.15
C GLY A 71 -6.54 -5.92 11.67
N ALA A 72 -6.32 -6.08 10.37
CA ALA A 72 -4.99 -6.25 9.78
C ALA A 72 -4.17 -7.37 10.46
N PRO A 73 -4.69 -8.61 10.55
CA PRO A 73 -4.01 -9.70 11.26
C PRO A 73 -2.62 -9.97 10.68
N ALA A 74 -1.65 -10.15 11.59
CA ALA A 74 -0.34 -10.69 11.27
C ALA A 74 -0.50 -12.21 11.11
N ASN A 75 -0.56 -12.67 9.87
CA ASN A 75 -0.59 -14.11 9.57
C ASN A 75 0.80 -14.72 9.73
#